data_AF-A0A3C0AU56-F1
#
_entry.id   AF-A0A3C0AU56-F1
#
_cell.length_a   1.000
_cell.length_b   1.000
_cell.length_c   1.000
_cell.angle_alpha   90.00
_cell.angle_beta   90.00
_cell.angle_gamma   90.00
#
_symmetry.space_group_name_H-M   'P 1'
#
loop_
_entity.id
_entity.type
_entity.pdbx_description
1 polymer ?
#
loop_
_entity_poly.entity_id
_entity_poly.type
_entity_poly.pdbx_seq_one_letter_code
_entity_poly.pdbx_strand_id
1 'polypeptide(L)'
;VLAIGENVPQLKTAEAQATFQASVEKLLKQLQSDNQPTIIVRSSFWPDQKKDDALRQACQTAGGIFVDISNLGKEEKNYARSERDFQHAGVAAHPGDQGMQAIAAAILKAIQNK
;
A
#
# COMPACT_ATOMS: atom_id res chain seq x y z
N VAL A 1 -7.91 1.37 6.95
CA VAL A 1 -6.61 1.29 6.24
C VAL A 1 -6.84 0.55 4.93
N LEU A 2 -6.44 1.13 3.79
CA LEU A 2 -6.49 0.50 2.49
C LEU A 2 -5.08 0.03 2.09
N ALA A 3 -4.97 -1.25 1.76
CA ALA A 3 -3.73 -1.95 1.49
C ALA A 3 -3.86 -2.82 0.23
N ILE A 4 -3.87 -2.18 -0.94
CA ILE A 4 -4.03 -2.81 -2.26
C ILE A 4 -2.91 -2.38 -3.20
N GLY A 5 -2.84 -2.93 -4.41
CA GLY A 5 -1.86 -2.57 -5.44
C GLY A 5 -1.09 -3.76 -5.99
N GLU A 6 -0.77 -4.74 -5.14
CA GLU A 6 0.07 -5.89 -5.56
C GLU A 6 -0.60 -6.73 -6.65
N ASN A 7 -1.90 -6.98 -6.51
CA ASN A 7 -2.68 -7.75 -7.48
C ASN A 7 -3.19 -6.92 -8.66
N VAL A 8 -2.90 -5.61 -8.69
CA VAL A 8 -3.24 -4.77 -9.84
C VAL A 8 -2.24 -5.07 -10.95
N PRO A 9 -2.68 -5.38 -12.18
CA PRO A 9 -1.76 -5.53 -13.30
C PRO A 9 -0.90 -4.29 -13.50
N GLN A 10 0.23 -4.45 -14.19
CA GLN A 10 1.09 -3.31 -14.51
C GLN A 10 0.32 -2.23 -15.27
N LEU A 11 0.40 -0.99 -14.79
CA LEU A 11 -0.26 0.17 -15.39
C LEU A 11 0.56 0.68 -16.57
N LYS A 12 0.30 0.15 -17.76
CA LYS A 12 1.14 0.44 -18.94
C LYS A 12 0.89 1.82 -19.54
N THR A 13 -0.34 2.33 -19.46
CA THR A 13 -0.74 3.63 -20.05
C THR A 13 -1.23 4.63 -19.00
N ALA A 14 -1.32 5.90 -19.38
CA ALA A 14 -1.86 6.95 -18.52
C ALA A 14 -3.35 6.71 -18.21
N GLU A 15 -4.12 6.20 -19.17
CA GLU A 15 -5.53 5.87 -19.02
C GLU A 15 -5.73 4.72 -18.02
N ALA A 16 -4.85 3.71 -18.04
CA ALA A 16 -4.90 2.62 -17.07
C ALA A 16 -4.62 3.13 -15.64
N GLN A 17 -3.65 4.04 -15.49
CA GLN A 17 -3.36 4.67 -14.20
C GLN A 17 -4.51 5.53 -13.70
N ALA A 18 -5.09 6.36 -14.58
CA ALA A 18 -6.26 7.18 -14.26
C ALA A 18 -7.49 6.32 -13.87
N THR A 19 -7.71 5.21 -14.58
CA THR A 19 -8.79 4.26 -14.27
C THR A 19 -8.61 3.63 -12.90
N PHE A 20 -7.38 3.23 -12.56
CA PHE A 20 -7.07 2.68 -11.25
C PHE A 20 -7.30 3.73 -10.15
N GLN A 21 -6.77 4.95 -10.31
CA GLN A 21 -7.00 6.05 -9.38
C GLN A 21 -8.50 6.31 -9.16
N ALA A 22 -9.27 6.50 -10.23
CA ALA A 22 -10.70 6.77 -10.14
C ALA A 22 -11.48 5.64 -9.44
N SER A 23 -11.06 4.39 -9.64
CA SER A 23 -11.64 3.23 -8.96
C SER A 23 -11.37 3.26 -7.45
N VAL A 24 -10.15 3.64 -7.05
CA VAL A 24 -9.78 3.80 -5.64
C VAL A 24 -10.52 5.00 -5.02
N GLU A 25 -10.62 6.13 -5.70
CA GLU A 25 -11.39 7.30 -5.25
C GLU A 25 -12.86 6.93 -5.00
N LYS A 26 -13.47 6.19 -5.93
CA LYS A 26 -14.85 5.70 -5.77
C LYS A 26 -14.99 4.80 -4.54
N LEU A 27 -14.04 3.90 -4.31
CA LEU A 27 -14.02 3.04 -3.12
C LEU A 27 -13.91 3.87 -1.83
N LEU A 28 -12.97 4.79 -1.76
CA LEU A 28 -12.76 5.63 -0.58
C LEU A 28 -13.98 6.50 -0.27
N LYS A 29 -14.58 7.10 -1.30
CA LYS A 29 -15.82 7.87 -1.16
C LYS A 29 -16.97 7.02 -0.61
N GLN A 30 -17.11 5.78 -1.07
CA GLN A 30 -18.14 4.87 -0.58
C GLN A 30 -17.92 4.49 0.89
N LEU A 31 -16.66 4.34 1.32
CA LEU A 31 -16.33 4.07 2.72
C LEU A 31 -16.60 5.27 3.64
N GLN A 32 -16.79 6.47 3.10
CA GLN A 32 -17.07 7.70 3.84
C GLN A 32 -18.56 8.11 3.75
N SER A 33 -19.44 7.30 3.16
CA SER A 33 -20.84 7.71 2.93
C SER A 33 -21.66 7.80 4.23
N ASP A 34 -21.45 6.85 5.14
CA ASP A 34 -22.30 6.65 6.32
C ASP A 34 -21.59 7.09 7.62
N ASN A 35 -20.29 7.36 7.53
CA ASN A 35 -19.42 7.76 8.63
C ASN A 35 -18.21 8.55 8.12
N GLN A 36 -17.44 9.15 9.03
CA GLN A 36 -16.21 9.88 8.70
C GLN A 36 -14.98 9.15 9.27
N PRO A 37 -14.61 7.98 8.74
CA PRO A 37 -13.48 7.22 9.24
C PRO A 37 -12.17 7.95 8.92
N THR A 38 -11.15 7.74 9.74
CA THR A 38 -9.79 8.12 9.35
C THR A 38 -9.33 7.20 8.21
N ILE A 39 -9.20 7.78 7.01
CA ILE A 39 -8.67 7.09 5.84
C ILE A 39 -7.16 7.07 5.91
N ILE A 40 -6.60 5.87 5.76
CA ILE A 40 -5.16 5.64 5.64
C ILE A 40 -4.99 4.75 4.43
N VAL A 41 -4.16 5.16 3.49
CA VAL A 41 -3.78 4.36 2.32
C VAL A 41 -2.27 4.17 2.37
N ARG A 42 -1.79 2.94 2.16
CA ARG A 42 -0.35 2.66 2.12
C ARG A 42 0.12 2.42 0.68
N SER A 43 1.38 2.68 0.37
CA SER A 43 2.01 2.28 -0.90
C SER A 43 2.15 0.76 -1.02
N SER A 44 2.51 0.26 -2.19
CA SER A 44 2.89 -1.14 -2.39
C SER A 44 4.13 -1.51 -1.56
N PHE A 45 4.21 -2.75 -1.08
CA PHE A 45 5.42 -3.28 -0.45
C PHE A 45 6.49 -3.49 -1.53
N TRP A 46 6.12 -4.09 -2.66
CA TRP A 46 6.96 -4.10 -3.85
C TRP A 46 6.73 -2.80 -4.63
N PRO A 47 7.69 -1.87 -4.67
CA PRO A 47 7.44 -0.51 -5.17
C PRO A 47 7.00 -0.49 -6.62
N ASP A 48 5.93 0.26 -6.91
CA ASP A 48 5.46 0.52 -8.26
C ASP A 48 4.99 1.98 -8.32
N GLN A 49 5.80 2.83 -8.95
CA GLN A 49 5.59 4.26 -8.98
C GLN A 49 4.20 4.65 -9.48
N LYS A 50 3.70 3.99 -10.54
CA LYS A 50 2.40 4.36 -11.13
C LYS A 50 1.23 3.99 -10.23
N LYS A 51 1.30 2.81 -9.61
CA LYS A 51 0.28 2.37 -8.65
C LYS A 51 0.32 3.22 -7.39
N ASP A 52 1.52 3.49 -6.87
CA ASP A 52 1.72 4.23 -5.63
C ASP A 52 1.31 5.70 -5.80
N ASP A 53 1.55 6.32 -6.97
CA ASP A 53 1.06 7.66 -7.27
C ASP A 53 -0.46 7.72 -7.38
N ALA A 54 -1.09 6.73 -8.04
CA ALA A 54 -2.55 6.65 -8.12
C ALA A 54 -3.19 6.48 -6.73
N LEU A 55 -2.60 5.63 -5.87
CA LEU A 55 -3.04 5.44 -4.48
C LEU A 55 -2.85 6.72 -3.66
N ARG A 56 -1.71 7.41 -3.81
CA ARG A 56 -1.41 8.67 -3.12
C ARG A 56 -2.41 9.75 -3.49
N GLN A 57 -2.67 9.94 -4.79
CA GLN A 57 -3.63 10.93 -5.26
C GLN A 57 -5.05 10.62 -4.77
N ALA A 58 -5.51 9.37 -4.91
CA ALA A 58 -6.83 8.97 -4.41
C ALA A 58 -6.99 9.19 -2.90
N CYS A 59 -5.94 8.88 -2.13
CA CYS A 59 -5.90 9.12 -0.68
C CYS A 59 -6.03 10.61 -0.36
N GLN A 60 -5.28 11.47 -1.05
CA GLN A 60 -5.29 12.91 -0.86
C GLN A 60 -6.65 13.51 -1.22
N THR A 61 -7.26 13.08 -2.34
CA THR A 61 -8.62 13.48 -2.74
C THR A 61 -9.66 13.15 -1.67
N ALA A 62 -9.50 12.02 -0.97
CA ALA A 62 -10.37 11.60 0.13
C ALA A 62 -10.06 12.28 1.48
N GLY A 63 -9.07 13.18 1.54
CA GLY A 63 -8.61 13.80 2.79
C GLY A 63 -7.91 12.83 3.74
N GLY A 64 -7.40 11.71 3.23
CA GLY A 64 -6.74 10.66 4.00
C GLY A 64 -5.24 10.87 4.20
N ILE A 65 -4.64 9.99 4.99
CA ILE A 65 -3.20 9.95 5.27
C ILE A 65 -2.54 8.88 4.38
N PHE A 66 -1.60 9.31 3.54
CA PHE A 66 -0.81 8.38 2.73
C PHE A 66 0.45 7.94 3.47
N VAL A 67 0.66 6.63 3.57
CA VAL A 67 1.83 6.02 4.24
C VAL A 67 2.72 5.37 3.19
N ASP A 68 3.88 5.98 2.95
CA ASP A 68 4.88 5.43 2.03
C ASP A 68 5.72 4.35 2.74
N ILE A 69 5.54 3.10 2.32
CA ILE A 69 6.29 1.93 2.80
C ILE A 69 7.22 1.36 1.73
N SER A 70 7.38 2.03 0.58
CA SER A 70 8.11 1.52 -0.59
C SER A 70 9.58 1.20 -0.28
N ASN A 71 10.17 1.87 0.72
CA ASN A 71 11.54 1.57 1.15
C ASN A 71 11.65 0.21 1.86
N LEU A 72 10.59 -0.30 2.49
CA LEU A 72 10.63 -1.58 3.18
C LEU A 72 10.88 -2.75 2.22
N GLY A 73 10.30 -2.70 1.01
CA GLY A 73 10.53 -3.72 -0.03
C GLY A 73 11.91 -3.65 -0.69
N LYS A 74 12.73 -2.62 -0.41
CA LYS A 74 14.12 -2.53 -0.87
C LYS A 74 15.12 -3.17 0.12
N GLU A 75 14.65 -3.52 1.31
CA GLU A 75 15.48 -4.06 2.38
C GLU A 75 15.24 -5.57 2.54
N GLU A 76 16.25 -6.38 2.24
CA GLU A 76 16.17 -7.85 2.24
C GLU A 76 15.65 -8.41 3.57
N LYS A 77 16.07 -7.82 4.70
CA LYS A 77 15.64 -8.22 6.05
C LYS A 77 14.13 -8.16 6.31
N ASN A 78 13.36 -7.51 5.44
CA ASN A 78 11.91 -7.41 5.59
C ASN A 78 11.16 -8.53 4.85
N TYR A 79 11.86 -9.37 4.07
CA TYR A 79 11.28 -10.50 3.36
C TYR A 79 11.22 -11.75 4.23
N ALA A 80 10.22 -12.60 4.01
CA ALA A 80 10.05 -13.84 4.76
C ALA A 80 11.26 -14.77 4.60
N ARG A 81 11.88 -14.80 3.41
CA ARG A 81 13.11 -15.57 3.14
C ARG A 81 14.32 -15.19 3.98
N SER A 82 14.31 -14.01 4.62
CA SER A 82 15.38 -13.59 5.53
C SER A 82 15.23 -14.19 6.93
N GLU A 83 14.08 -14.77 7.24
CA GLU A 83 13.76 -15.32 8.56
C GLU A 83 13.72 -16.84 8.57
N ARG A 84 13.24 -17.46 7.49
CA ARG A 84 13.09 -18.91 7.36
C ARG A 84 13.04 -19.35 5.90
N ASP A 85 13.32 -20.63 5.67
CA ASP A 85 13.23 -21.23 4.35
C ASP A 85 11.77 -21.46 3.93
N PHE A 86 11.46 -21.15 2.68
CA PHE A 86 10.15 -21.42 2.05
C PHE A 86 10.36 -22.16 0.75
N GLN A 87 9.58 -23.23 0.53
CA GLN A 87 9.65 -24.01 -0.71
C GLN A 87 9.24 -23.19 -1.94
N HIS A 88 8.25 -22.31 -1.79
CA HIS A 88 7.77 -21.46 -2.86
C HIS A 88 8.42 -20.07 -2.81
N ALA A 89 9.19 -19.73 -3.84
CA ALA A 89 9.85 -18.42 -3.96
C ALA A 89 8.86 -17.24 -3.89
N GLY A 90 7.63 -17.43 -4.41
CA GLY A 90 6.57 -16.43 -4.30
C GLY A 90 6.23 -16.12 -2.83
N VAL A 91 6.01 -17.16 -2.01
CA VAL A 91 5.74 -17.01 -0.57
C VAL A 91 6.94 -16.36 0.14
N ALA A 92 8.15 -16.81 -0.19
CA ALA A 92 9.40 -16.29 0.36
C ALA A 92 9.61 -14.78 0.07
N ALA A 93 8.99 -14.27 -1.00
CA ALA A 93 9.07 -12.87 -1.42
C ALA A 93 8.07 -11.95 -0.71
N HIS A 94 7.10 -12.48 0.04
CA HIS A 94 6.22 -11.67 0.88
C HIS A 94 6.97 -11.11 2.10
N PRO A 95 6.46 -10.04 2.74
CA PRO A 95 7.04 -9.56 3.99
C PRO A 95 7.01 -10.66 5.07
N GLY A 96 8.13 -10.84 5.77
CA GLY A 96 8.26 -11.70 6.95
C GLY A 96 7.65 -11.06 8.20
N ASP A 97 7.84 -11.68 9.37
CA ASP A 97 7.38 -11.14 10.65
C ASP A 97 7.96 -9.74 10.91
N GLN A 98 9.25 -9.54 10.63
CA GLN A 98 9.92 -8.25 10.76
C GLN A 98 9.36 -7.23 9.74
N GLY A 99 9.15 -7.65 8.49
CA GLY A 99 8.57 -6.79 7.46
C GLY A 99 7.15 -6.33 7.81
N MET A 100 6.33 -7.25 8.30
CA MET A 100 4.97 -6.97 8.76
C MET A 100 4.96 -6.04 9.98
N GLN A 101 5.88 -6.24 10.93
CA GLN A 101 6.07 -5.33 12.06
C GLN A 101 6.46 -3.92 11.60
N ALA A 102 7.36 -3.80 10.63
CA ALA A 102 7.78 -2.51 10.08
C ALA A 102 6.62 -1.78 9.37
N ILE A 103 5.80 -2.51 8.59
CA ILE A 103 4.58 -1.96 7.96
C ILE A 103 3.61 -1.44 9.03
N ALA A 104 3.34 -2.24 10.07
CA ALA A 104 2.45 -1.86 11.15
C ALA A 104 2.98 -0.61 11.89
N ALA A 105 4.27 -0.56 12.18
CA ALA A 105 4.90 0.59 12.82
C ALA A 105 4.79 1.87 11.98
N ALA A 106 4.95 1.78 10.65
CA ALA A 106 4.79 2.92 9.76
C ALA A 106 3.35 3.46 9.78
N ILE A 107 2.34 2.57 9.76
CA ILE A 107 0.93 2.96 9.84
C ILE A 107 0.62 3.61 11.20
N LEU A 108 1.05 3.00 12.30
CA LEU A 108 0.81 3.53 13.65
C LEU A 108 1.46 4.90 13.86
N LYS A 109 2.70 5.08 13.39
CA LYS A 109 3.40 6.37 13.43
C LYS A 109 2.64 7.46 12.68
N ALA A 110 2.03 7.13 11.55
CA ALA A 110 1.24 8.07 10.76
C ALA A 110 -0.05 8.50 11.49
N ILE A 111 -0.64 7.61 12.30
CA ILE A 111 -1.82 7.93 13.13
C ILE A 111 -1.44 8.83 14.31
N GLN A 112 -0.31 8.55 14.96
CA GLN A 112 0.14 9.28 16.15
C GLN A 112 0.60 10.72 15.86
N ASN A 113 0.98 11.00 14.62
CA ASN A 113 1.43 12.33 14.18
C ASN A 113 0.31 13.21 13.58
N LYS A 114 -0.95 12.76 13.68
CA LYS A 114 -2.14 13.51 13.27
C LYS A 114 -2.60 14.43 14.40
#